data_AF-A0A8S9JXZ1-F1
#
_entry.id   AF-A0A8S9JXZ1-F1
#
_cell.length_a   1.000
_cell.length_b   1.000
_cell.length_c   1.000
_cell.angle_alpha   90.00
_cell.angle_beta   90.00
_cell.angle_gamma   90.00
#
_symmetry.space_group_name_H-M   'P 1'
#
loop_
_entity.id
_entity.type
_entity.pdbx_description
1 polymer ?
#
loop_
_entity_poly.entity_id
_entity_poly.type
_entity_poly.pdbx_seq_one_letter_code
_entity_poly.pdbx_strand_id
1 'polypeptide(L)' 'QAALEEASICLLNCGPTGSEALKNLVLGGVGSITIVDGSKVELGDLGNNF' A
#
# COMPACT_ATOMS: atom_id res chain seq x y z
N GLN A 1 19.28 -4.83 -5.92
CA GLN A 1 17.95 -4.22 -6.10
C GLN A 1 16.95 -5.21 -6.68
N ALA A 2 17.35 -6.03 -7.66
CA ALA A 2 16.55 -7.07 -8.31
C ALA A 2 15.52 -7.82 -7.45
N ALA A 3 15.87 -8.27 -6.23
CA ALA A 3 14.92 -9.02 -5.39
C ALA A 3 13.64 -8.23 -5.03
N LEU A 4 13.74 -6.91 -4.84
CA LEU A 4 12.59 -6.05 -4.53
C LEU A 4 11.83 -5.67 -5.82
N GLU A 5 12.56 -5.43 -6.91
CA GLU A 5 12.01 -5.12 -8.24
C GLU A 5 11.25 -6.30 -8.86
N GLU A 6 11.54 -7.53 -8.45
CA GLU A 6 10.81 -8.75 -8.86
C GLU A 6 9.73 -9.17 -7.83
N ALA A 7 9.65 -8.50 -6.68
CA ALA A 7 8.68 -8.85 -5.64
C ALA A 7 7.26 -8.42 -6.02
N SER A 8 6.29 -9.27 -5.66
CA SER A 8 4.87 -8.95 -5.74
C SER A 8 4.26 -8.96 -4.34
N ILE A 9 3.69 -7.83 -3.94
CA ILE A 9 3.17 -7.61 -2.58
C ILE A 9 1.64 -7.49 -2.63
N CYS A 10 0.95 -8.17 -1.71
CA CYS A 10 -0.48 -8.03 -1.51
C CYS A 10 -0.76 -7.35 -0.17
N LEU A 11 -1.42 -6.19 -0.18
CA LEU A 11 -1.91 -5.51 1.03
C LEU A 11 -3.39 -5.86 1.24
N LEU A 12 -3.72 -6.33 2.44
CA LEU A 12 -5.11 -6.58 2.87
C LEU A 12 -5.55 -5.45 3.80
N ASN A 13 -6.68 -4.82 3.48
CA ASN A 13 -7.27 -3.66 4.18
C ASN A 13 -6.35 -2.41 4.17
N CYS A 14 -6.65 -1.47 3.27
CA CYS A 14 -5.86 -0.27 3.02
C CYS A 14 -6.28 0.89 3.93
N GLY A 15 -5.88 0.79 5.19
CA GLY A 15 -5.92 1.92 6.14
C GLY A 15 -4.62 2.75 6.14
N PRO A 16 -4.52 3.75 7.04
CA PRO A 16 -3.38 4.67 7.16
C PRO A 16 -2.02 4.00 7.21
N THR A 17 -1.92 2.92 7.99
CA THR A 17 -0.66 2.17 8.13
C THR A 17 -0.29 1.44 6.85
N GLY A 18 -1.28 0.91 6.14
CA GLY A 18 -1.09 0.22 4.87
C GLY A 18 -0.64 1.18 3.77
N SER A 19 -1.25 2.37 3.69
CA SER A 19 -0.89 3.39 2.70
C SER A 19 0.54 3.89 2.90
N GLU A 20 0.94 4.20 4.14
CA GLU A 20 2.30 4.68 4.44
C GLU A 20 3.37 3.61 4.20
N ALA A 21 3.07 2.35 4.54
CA ALA A 21 3.96 1.22 4.26
C ALA A 21 4.15 1.03 2.75
N LEU A 22 3.06 1.07 1.97
CA LEU A 22 3.12 0.96 0.52
C LEU A 22 3.89 2.12 -0.12
N LYS A 23 3.70 3.36 0.35
CA LYS A 23 4.47 4.51 -0.15
C LYS A 23 5.97 4.24 -0.10
N ASN A 24 6.48 3.74 1.02
CA ASN A 24 7.90 3.46 1.18
C ASN A 24 8.38 2.30 0.28
N LEU A 25 7.54 1.29 0.05
CA LEU A 25 7.84 0.16 -0.84
C LEU A 25 7.83 0.58 -2.32
N VAL A 26 6.89 1.44 -2.72
CA VAL A 26 6.83 2.03 -4.06
C VAL A 26 8.06 2.91 -4.31
N LEU A 27 8.40 3.81 -3.38
CA LEU A 27 9.60 4.63 -3.49
C LEU A 27 10.89 3.78 -3.50
N GLY A 28 10.86 2.62 -2.85
CA GLY A 28 11.93 1.62 -2.87
C GLY A 28 12.06 0.82 -4.16
N GLY A 29 11.11 0.95 -5.10
CA GLY A 29 11.15 0.26 -6.40
C GLY A 29 10.63 -1.18 -6.35
N VAL A 30 9.58 -1.46 -5.58
CA VAL A 30 8.91 -2.76 -5.62
C VAL A 30 8.32 -3.06 -7.00
N GLY A 31 8.41 -4.32 -7.43
CA GLY A 31 7.94 -4.76 -8.74
C GLY A 31 6.45 -4.58 -8.97
N SER A 32 5.62 -5.13 -8.08
CA SER A 32 4.17 -5.02 -8.19
C SER A 32 3.45 -5.03 -6.84
N ILE A 33 2.30 -4.37 -6.79
CA ILE A 33 1.43 -4.31 -5.62
C ILE A 33 0.00 -4.66 -6.03
N THR A 34 -0.68 -5.47 -5.22
CA THR A 34 -2.12 -5.67 -5.25
C THR A 34 -2.70 -5.24 -3.92
N ILE A 35 -3.81 -4.49 -3.95
CA ILE A 35 -4.53 -4.07 -2.74
C ILE A 35 -5.88 -4.77 -2.75
N VAL A 36 -6.22 -5.42 -1.65
CA VAL A 36 -7.53 -6.02 -1.42
C VAL A 36 -8.16 -5.35 -0.21
N ASP A 37 -9.14 -4.50 -0.48
CA ASP A 37 -9.91 -3.81 0.56
C ASP A 37 -11.39 -3.84 0.21
N GLY A 38 -12.19 -4.38 1.12
CA GLY A 38 -13.65 -4.44 0.98
C GLY A 38 -14.37 -3.24 1.61
N SER A 39 -13.63 -2.36 2.29
CA SER A 39 -14.15 -1.19 2.99
C SER A 39 -14.51 -0.07 2.01
N LYS A 40 -15.52 0.73 2.36
CA LYS A 40 -15.74 2.01 1.69
C LYS A 40 -14.87 3.07 2.37
N VAL A 41 -14.41 4.04 1.58
CA VAL A 41 -13.72 5.21 2.10
C VAL A 41 -14.72 6.07 2.86
N GLU A 42 -14.43 6.35 4.12
CA GLU A 42 -15.21 7.22 4.98
C GLU A 42 -14.47 8.55 5.22
N LEU A 43 -15.17 9.56 5.74
CA LEU A 43 -14.58 10.88 5.98
C LEU A 43 -13.35 10.85 6.89
N GLY A 44 -13.31 9.91 7.85
CA GLY A 44 -12.18 9.73 8.75
C GLY A 44 -10.90 9.31 8.03
N ASP A 45 -11.02 8.59 6.91
CA ASP A 45 -9.90 8.06 6.13
C ASP A 45 -9.19 9.14 5.32
N LEU A 46 -9.89 10.24 4.99
CA LEU A 46 -9.35 11.35 4.21
C LEU A 46 -8.32 12.19 5.00
N GLY A 47 -8.42 12.18 6.33
CA GLY A 47 -7.56 12.98 7.21
C GLY A 47 -6.29 12.25 7.67
N ASN A 48 -6.22 10.94 7.49
CA ASN A 48 -5.16 10.11 8.06
C ASN A 48 -4.50 9.13 7.07
N ASN A 49 -4.98 8.99 5.83
CA ASN A 49 -4.24 8.32 4.76
C ASN A 49 -3.33 9.33 4.03
N PHE A 50 -2.01 9.17 4.14
CA PHE A 50 -0.98 9.94 3.43
C PHE A 50 0.06 9.01 2.77
#